data_AF-A0A2V7YNB9-F1
#
_entry.id   AF-A0A2V7YNB9-F1
#
_cell.length_a   1.000
_cell.length_b   1.000
_cell.length_c   1.000
_cell.angle_alpha   90.00
_cell.angle_beta   90.00
_cell.angle_gamma   90.00
#
_symmetry.space_group_name_H-M   'P 1'
#
loop_
_entity.id
_entity.type
_entity.pdbx_description
1 polymer ?
#
loop_
_entity_poly.entity_id
_entity_poly.type
_entity_poly.pdbx_seq_one_letter_code
_entity_poly.pdbx_strand_id
1 'polypeptide(L)' 'MKRNAVPLPRDEHPFDAAMREAEEFAHQVLEERERNAQIPWEEDPFFKDVAVYDGPVPPDLSERHDDYLYGDDD' A
#
# COMPACT_ATOMS: atom_id res chain seq x y z
N MET A 1 -54.29 12.99 -26.42
CA MET A 1 -53.09 12.15 -26.19
C MET A 1 -52.25 12.78 -25.08
N LYS A 2 -52.28 12.22 -23.86
CA LYS A 2 -51.42 12.68 -22.77
C LYS A 2 -50.07 12.00 -22.95
N ARG A 3 -49.01 12.77 -23.20
CA ARG A 3 -47.64 12.24 -23.27
C ARG A 3 -47.21 11.90 -21.84
N ASN A 4 -47.08 10.61 -21.55
CA ASN A 4 -46.45 10.15 -20.31
C ASN A 4 -44.97 10.58 -20.38
N ALA A 5 -44.58 11.52 -19.54
CA ALA A 5 -43.17 11.83 -19.34
C ALA A 5 -42.54 10.65 -18.60
N VAL A 6 -41.66 9.93 -19.30
CA VAL A 6 -40.76 8.96 -18.68
C VAL A 6 -39.80 9.77 -17.81
N PRO A 7 -39.75 9.57 -16.48
CA PRO A 7 -38.74 10.24 -15.67
C PRO A 7 -37.37 9.72 -16.13
N LEU A 8 -36.53 10.65 -16.59
CA LEU A 8 -35.14 10.35 -16.92
C LEU A 8 -34.46 9.81 -15.65
N PRO A 9 -33.62 8.77 -15.74
CA PRO A 9 -32.84 8.30 -14.61
C PRO A 9 -32.07 9.49 -14.06
N ARG A 10 -32.17 9.73 -12.74
CA ARG A 10 -31.37 10.76 -12.10
C ARG A 10 -29.92 10.32 -12.25
N ASP A 11 -29.17 11.07 -13.05
CA ASP A 11 -27.71 10.93 -13.10
C ASP A 11 -27.21 10.98 -11.65
N GLU A 12 -26.43 9.97 -11.25
CA GLU A 12 -25.87 9.87 -9.90
C GLU A 12 -25.13 11.17 -9.59
N HIS A 13 -25.41 11.76 -8.43
CA HIS A 13 -24.76 13.01 -8.07
C HIS A 13 -23.25 12.74 -7.93
N PRO A 14 -22.37 13.59 -8.48
CA PRO A 14 -20.94 13.30 -8.55
C PRO A 14 -20.30 13.08 -7.17
N PHE A 15 -20.87 13.66 -6.12
CA PHE A 15 -20.43 13.42 -4.74
C PHE A 15 -20.84 12.03 -4.22
N ASP A 16 -21.99 11.50 -4.64
CA ASP A 16 -22.43 10.16 -4.20
C ASP A 16 -21.52 9.09 -4.81
N ALA A 17 -21.15 9.25 -6.09
CA ALA A 17 -20.19 8.38 -6.76
C ALA A 17 -18.80 8.43 -6.10
N ALA A 18 -18.31 9.64 -5.79
CA ALA A 18 -17.02 9.83 -5.11
C ALA A 18 -17.02 9.26 -3.68
N MET A 19 -18.13 9.40 -2.95
CA MET A 19 -18.28 8.83 -1.62
C MET A 19 -18.27 7.30 -1.65
N ARG A 20 -18.98 6.69 -2.61
CA ARG A 20 -18.97 5.24 -2.81
C ARG A 20 -17.56 4.73 -3.14
N GLU A 21 -16.83 5.41 -4.03
CA GLU A 21 -15.44 5.06 -4.35
C GLU A 21 -14.53 5.14 -3.12
N ALA A 22 -14.69 6.18 -2.30
CA ALA A 22 -13.92 6.33 -1.06
C ALA A 22 -14.25 5.23 -0.03
N GLU A 23 -15.52 4.84 0.09
CA GLU A 23 -15.94 3.72 0.94
C GLU A 23 -15.36 2.39 0.45
N GLU A 24 -15.43 2.11 -0.85
CA GLU A 24 -14.83 0.91 -1.47
C GLU A 24 -13.32 0.86 -1.22
N PHE A 25 -12.62 1.98 -1.37
CA PHE A 25 -11.20 2.08 -1.07
C PHE A 25 -10.91 1.82 0.42
N ALA A 26 -11.67 2.43 1.33
CA ALA A 26 -11.50 2.23 2.76
C ALA A 26 -11.69 0.75 3.15
N HIS A 27 -12.69 0.08 2.56
CA HIS A 27 -12.90 -1.36 2.74
C HIS A 27 -11.70 -2.18 2.27
N GLN A 28 -11.18 -1.93 1.07
CA GLN A 28 -10.01 -2.64 0.54
C GLN A 28 -8.78 -2.49 1.45
N VAL A 29 -8.50 -1.27 1.92
CA VAL A 29 -7.37 -1.01 2.81
C VAL A 29 -7.52 -1.74 4.14
N LEU A 30 -8.73 -1.78 4.70
CA LEU A 30 -8.98 -2.50 5.95
C LEU A 30 -8.83 -4.01 5.77
N GLU A 31 -9.37 -4.58 4.69
CA GLU A 31 -9.22 -6.01 4.37
C GLU A 31 -7.75 -6.40 4.15
N GLU A 32 -6.97 -5.56 3.48
CA GLU A 32 -5.54 -5.80 3.28
C GLU A 32 -4.77 -5.75 4.60
N ARG A 33 -5.07 -4.76 5.46
CA ARG A 33 -4.47 -4.67 6.79
C ARG A 33 -4.80 -5.88 7.65
N GLU A 34 -6.06 -6.32 7.65
CA GLU A 34 -6.50 -7.46 8.45
C GLU A 34 -5.83 -8.76 7.96
N ARG A 35 -5.68 -8.93 6.64
CA ARG A 35 -4.92 -10.03 6.05
C ARG A 35 -3.45 -10.02 6.49
N ASN A 36 -2.81 -8.84 6.45
CA ASN A 36 -1.41 -8.71 6.85
C ASN A 36 -1.21 -8.91 8.36
N ALA A 37 -2.18 -8.50 9.19
CA ALA A 37 -2.16 -8.74 10.63
C ALA A 37 -2.30 -10.22 11.02
N GLN A 38 -2.81 -11.06 10.12
CA GLN A 38 -2.93 -12.50 10.32
C GLN A 38 -1.67 -13.28 9.88
N ILE A 39 -0.69 -12.61 9.26
CA ILE A 39 0.57 -13.26 8.90
C ILE A 39 1.27 -13.71 10.19
N PRO A 40 1.58 -15.01 10.35
CA PRO A 40 2.35 -15.48 11.49
C PRO A 40 3.66 -14.70 11.61
N TRP A 41 4.08 -14.37 12.83
CA TRP A 41 5.29 -13.57 13.05
C TRP A 41 6.54 -14.14 12.38
N GLU A 42 6.63 -15.48 12.27
CA GLU A 42 7.72 -16.21 11.60
C GLU A 42 7.74 -16.03 10.07
N GLU A 43 6.61 -15.66 9.49
CA GLU A 43 6.42 -15.44 8.05
C GLU A 43 6.36 -13.95 7.68
N ASP A 44 6.27 -13.06 8.67
CA ASP A 44 6.21 -11.62 8.46
C ASP A 44 7.51 -11.13 7.78
N PRO A 45 7.43 -10.59 6.55
CA PRO A 45 8.60 -10.14 5.81
C PRO A 45 9.42 -9.06 6.53
N PHE A 46 8.82 -8.33 7.47
CA PHE A 46 9.51 -7.32 8.27
C PHE A 46 10.35 -7.94 9.39
N PHE A 47 9.94 -9.10 9.92
CA PHE A 47 10.62 -9.79 11.03
C PHE A 47 11.43 -10.99 10.57
N LYS A 48 11.25 -11.43 9.33
CA LYS A 48 12.02 -12.51 8.75
C LYS A 48 13.48 -12.07 8.57
N ASP A 49 14.31 -12.44 9.53
CA ASP A 49 15.75 -12.23 9.51
C ASP A 49 16.39 -13.14 8.44
N VAL A 50 16.39 -12.65 7.21
CA VAL A 50 17.06 -13.30 6.07
C VAL A 50 18.39 -12.61 5.87
N ALA A 51 19.47 -13.38 5.89
CA ALA A 51 20.77 -12.87 5.46
C ALA A 51 20.66 -12.40 3.99
N VAL A 52 20.73 -11.08 3.79
CA VAL A 52 20.72 -10.47 2.45
C VAL A 52 22.13 -10.43 1.82
N TYR A 53 23.15 -10.75 2.60
CA TYR A 53 24.55 -10.76 2.19
C TYR A 53 25.32 -11.83 2.97
N ASP A 54 25.98 -12.74 2.23
CA ASP A 54 26.75 -13.86 2.80
C ASP A 54 28.27 -13.57 2.92
N GLY A 55 28.69 -12.33 2.62
CA GLY A 55 30.10 -11.95 2.65
C GLY A 55 30.57 -11.43 4.02
N PRO A 56 31.89 -11.28 4.21
CA PRO A 56 32.41 -10.66 5.41
C PRO A 56 31.92 -9.21 5.52
N VAL A 57 31.47 -8.81 6.71
CA VAL A 57 31.13 -7.42 7.01
C VAL A 57 32.40 -6.57 6.87
N PRO A 58 32.40 -5.50 6.07
CA PRO A 58 33.54 -4.59 5.98
C PRO A 58 33.95 -4.07 7.36
N PRO A 59 35.24 -4.06 7.72
CA PRO A 59 35.69 -3.66 9.04
C PRO A 59 35.48 -2.16 9.32
N ASP A 60 35.33 -1.35 8.27
CA ASP A 60 35.14 0.10 8.25
C ASP A 60 33.67 0.50 8.07
N LEU A 61 32.72 -0.44 8.16
CA LEU A 61 31.29 -0.18 7.95
C LEU A 61 30.75 0.99 8.79
N SER A 62 31.20 1.13 10.04
CA SER A 62 30.75 2.22 10.92
C SER A 62 31.34 3.58 10.54
N GLU A 63 32.51 3.61 9.91
CA GLU A 63 33.21 4.84 9.52
C GLU A 63 32.77 5.33 8.15
N ARG A 64 32.39 4.39 7.27
CA ARG A 64 32.00 4.65 5.87
C ARG A 64 30.55 4.30 5.58
N HIS A 65 29.71 4.29 6.61
CA HIS A 65 28.29 3.94 6.52
C HIS A 65 27.57 4.68 5.39
N ASP A 66 27.84 5.97 5.26
CA ASP A 66 27.19 6.83 4.27
C ASP A 66 27.61 6.44 2.84
N ASP A 67 28.89 6.17 2.58
CA ASP A 67 29.38 5.68 1.29
C ASP A 67 28.67 4.39 0.85
N TYR A 68 28.39 3.48 1.79
CA TYR A 68 27.71 2.21 1.50
C TYR A 68 26.22 2.38 1.23
N LEU A 69 25.56 3.34 1.87
CA LEU A 69 24.11 3.57 1.71
C LEU A 69 23.76 4.46 0.52
N TYR A 70 24.58 5.48 0.28
CA TYR A 70 24.27 6.53 -0.67
C TYR A 70 25.17 6.50 -1.91
N GLY A 71 26.30 5.79 -1.84
CA GLY A 71 27.33 5.86 -2.86
C GLY A 71 28.09 7.18 -2.81
N ASP A 72 29.23 7.24 -3.49
CA ASP A 72 29.86 8.51 -3.81
C ASP A 72 29.06 9.13 -4.97
N ASP A 73 28.33 10.21 -4.70
CA ASP A 73 27.75 11.07 -5.75
C ASP A 73 28.90 11.81 -6.47
N ASP A 74 29.48 11.18 -7.49
CA ASP A 74 30.37 11.80 -8.50
C ASP A 74 29.60 12.17 -9.78
#